data_AF-A0A7S3AN22-F1
#
_entry.id   AF-A0A7S3AN22-F1
#
_cell.length_a   1.000
_cell.length_b   1.000
_cell.length_c   1.000
_cell.angle_alpha   90.00
_cell.angle_beta   90.00
_cell.angle_gamma   90.00
#
_symmetry.space_group_name_H-M   'P 1'
#
loop_
_entity.id
_entity.type
_entity.pdbx_description
1 polymer ?
#
loop_
_entity_poly.entity_id
_entity_poly.type
_entity_poly.pdbx_seq_one_letter_code
_entity_poly.pdbx_strand_id
1 'polypeptide(L)'
;IATAVVSIGGVYQTEGVLAAFVAESPRGVAATSLTLPLGPYAGTTSFSLLMYANGPGETLHFKFQTSDGTVVDLQERLTFEINGVEGSMPSPFMLSGNYSPPPSTPPPPAPSPGPPASPPPISPSAVDLSISLNTGWTWVSLNVIAADMSLAALFATLNPPFTDDDYIKSQFTFTQYYSGFGFYGTLTEASANTMTMYKVKKATAGSLTFSGEPVALPLAASLTPGWNYIPCPYQSATSLGVAFGSATFLSTSDTIKSQMDFATYYENFGWFGQLGSLTPGEGYKM
;
A
#
# COMPACT_ATOMS: atom_id res chain seq x y z
N ILE A 1 2.44 18.32 -0.92
CA ILE A 1 1.21 17.53 -1.14
C ILE A 1 0.19 18.40 -1.85
N ALA A 2 -0.57 17.87 -2.81
CA ALA A 2 -1.65 18.61 -3.46
C ALA A 2 -3.01 17.97 -3.17
N THR A 3 -4.02 18.77 -2.87
CA THR A 3 -5.42 18.37 -2.90
C THR A 3 -6.04 18.94 -4.17
N ALA A 4 -6.26 18.08 -5.17
CA ALA A 4 -6.66 18.51 -6.51
C ALA A 4 -8.05 18.01 -6.91
N VAL A 5 -8.77 18.78 -7.71
CA VAL A 5 -10.00 18.35 -8.40
C VAL A 5 -9.70 18.36 -9.89
N VAL A 6 -10.04 17.27 -10.58
CA VAL A 6 -9.76 17.09 -12.01
C VAL A 6 -11.03 17.33 -12.81
N SER A 7 -10.95 18.18 -13.83
CA SER A 7 -12.00 18.43 -14.81
C SER A 7 -11.52 18.09 -16.20
N ILE A 8 -12.27 17.29 -16.94
CA ILE A 8 -11.92 16.90 -18.31
C ILE A 8 -13.08 17.29 -19.23
N GLY A 9 -12.81 18.14 -20.23
CA GLY A 9 -13.86 18.67 -21.11
C GLY A 9 -14.97 19.43 -20.36
N GLY A 10 -14.64 20.01 -19.20
CA GLY A 10 -15.60 20.69 -18.32
C GLY A 10 -16.36 19.77 -17.35
N VAL A 11 -16.09 18.46 -17.34
CA VAL A 11 -16.74 17.48 -16.46
C VAL A 11 -15.80 17.08 -15.32
N TYR A 12 -16.24 17.22 -14.07
CA TYR A 12 -15.48 16.76 -12.92
C TYR A 12 -15.36 15.24 -12.88
N GLN A 13 -14.13 14.75 -12.74
CA GLN A 13 -13.84 13.33 -12.69
C GLN A 13 -14.09 12.80 -11.27
N THR A 14 -14.88 11.74 -11.18
CA THR A 14 -15.23 11.09 -9.90
C THR A 14 -14.37 9.88 -9.58
N GLU A 15 -13.65 9.37 -10.56
CA GLU A 15 -12.79 8.18 -10.50
C GLU A 15 -11.67 8.29 -11.55
N GLY A 16 -10.57 7.58 -11.33
CA GLY A 16 -9.39 7.60 -12.20
C GLY A 16 -8.08 7.73 -11.42
N VAL A 17 -6.97 7.90 -12.15
CA VAL A 17 -5.63 8.01 -11.56
C VAL A 17 -5.00 9.33 -11.96
N LEU A 18 -4.72 10.18 -10.97
CA LEU A 18 -3.95 11.41 -11.14
C LEU A 18 -2.46 11.13 -10.90
N ALA A 19 -1.60 11.53 -11.83
CA ALA A 19 -0.15 11.39 -11.69
C ALA A 19 0.59 12.71 -11.99
N ALA A 20 1.67 12.97 -11.26
CA ALA A 20 2.57 14.10 -11.48
C ALA A 20 3.92 13.63 -12.00
N PHE A 21 4.54 14.44 -12.86
CA PHE A 21 5.77 14.11 -13.56
C PHE A 21 6.70 15.33 -13.65
N VAL A 22 8.00 15.08 -13.63
CA VAL A 22 9.04 16.02 -14.12
C VAL A 22 9.62 15.39 -15.39
N ALA A 23 9.53 16.10 -16.52
CA ALA A 23 9.81 15.56 -17.86
C ALA A 23 8.99 14.30 -18.17
N GLU A 24 9.57 13.10 -18.14
CA GLU A 24 8.81 11.84 -18.30
C GLU A 24 8.85 10.96 -17.03
N SER A 25 9.52 11.43 -15.99
CA SER A 25 9.72 10.65 -14.79
C SER A 25 8.59 10.89 -13.77
N PRO A 26 7.91 9.85 -13.27
CA PRO A 26 6.85 10.00 -12.30
C PRO A 26 7.39 10.53 -10.97
N ARG A 27 6.59 11.38 -10.32
CA ARG A 27 6.90 12.11 -9.09
C ARG A 27 5.82 12.01 -8.04
N GLY A 28 4.64 11.56 -8.40
CA GLY A 28 3.53 11.27 -7.50
C GLY A 28 2.40 10.58 -8.25
N VAL A 29 1.62 9.76 -7.55
CA VAL A 29 0.40 9.13 -8.07
C VAL A 29 -0.69 9.12 -6.99
N ALA A 30 -1.94 9.34 -7.40
CA ALA A 30 -3.13 9.31 -6.58
C ALA A 30 -4.26 8.63 -7.36
N ALA A 31 -4.57 7.38 -6.99
CA ALA A 31 -5.73 6.64 -7.49
C ALA A 31 -6.90 6.68 -6.49
N THR A 32 -6.65 7.06 -5.24
CA THR A 32 -7.67 7.21 -4.21
C THR A 32 -8.26 8.60 -4.28
N SER A 33 -9.58 8.65 -4.22
CA SER A 33 -10.35 9.86 -4.35
C SER A 33 -11.25 10.06 -3.11
N LEU A 34 -11.56 11.30 -2.78
CA LEU A 34 -12.40 11.67 -1.62
C LEU A 34 -13.43 12.71 -2.07
N THR A 35 -14.69 12.50 -1.69
CA THR A 35 -15.72 13.53 -1.84
C THR A 35 -15.51 14.64 -0.81
N LEU A 36 -15.37 15.88 -1.29
CA LEU A 36 -15.19 17.04 -0.43
C LEU A 36 -16.46 17.29 0.40
N PRO A 37 -16.38 17.37 1.74
CA PRO A 37 -17.57 17.45 2.59
C PRO A 37 -18.12 18.88 2.75
N LEU A 38 -17.32 19.91 2.46
CA LEU A 38 -17.59 21.30 2.80
C LEU A 38 -16.97 22.26 1.77
N GLY A 39 -17.50 23.48 1.65
CA GLY A 39 -16.99 24.53 0.76
C GLY A 39 -17.68 24.60 -0.61
N PRO A 40 -17.25 25.50 -1.52
CA PRO A 40 -17.88 25.70 -2.82
C PRO A 40 -17.78 24.49 -3.77
N TYR A 41 -16.87 23.57 -3.46
CA TYR A 41 -16.67 22.31 -4.18
C TYR A 41 -17.19 21.09 -3.40
N ALA A 42 -18.00 21.30 -2.36
CA ALA A 42 -18.62 20.21 -1.61
C ALA A 42 -19.39 19.28 -2.56
N GLY A 43 -19.26 17.96 -2.36
CA GLY A 43 -19.85 16.94 -3.23
C GLY A 43 -19.02 16.60 -4.46
N THR A 44 -17.95 17.34 -4.77
CA THR A 44 -17.00 16.97 -5.84
C THR A 44 -15.91 16.04 -5.31
N THR A 45 -15.36 15.23 -6.20
CA THR A 45 -14.26 14.32 -5.90
C THR A 45 -12.91 15.02 -6.00
N SER A 46 -12.09 14.86 -4.97
CA SER A 46 -10.71 15.34 -4.89
C SER A 46 -9.71 14.19 -4.83
N PHE A 47 -8.50 14.44 -5.30
CA PHE A 47 -7.36 13.53 -5.31
C PHE A 47 -6.25 14.13 -4.46
N SER A 48 -5.79 13.39 -3.46
CA SER A 48 -4.67 13.82 -2.61
C SER A 48 -3.37 13.24 -3.13
N LEU A 49 -2.55 14.08 -3.74
CA LEU A 49 -1.33 13.70 -4.44
C LEU A 49 -0.09 14.10 -3.64
N LEU A 50 0.62 13.10 -3.12
CA LEU A 50 1.96 13.31 -2.59
C LEU A 50 2.95 13.34 -3.76
N MET A 51 3.79 14.37 -3.79
CA MET A 51 4.74 14.61 -4.89
C MET A 51 6.13 14.78 -4.32
N TYR A 52 7.13 14.27 -5.04
CA TYR A 52 8.55 14.40 -4.74
C TYR A 52 9.26 15.05 -5.91
N ALA A 53 10.41 15.66 -5.67
CA ALA A 53 11.29 16.19 -6.71
C ALA A 53 12.75 16.03 -6.27
N ASN A 54 13.69 16.08 -7.22
CA ASN A 54 15.12 15.97 -6.95
C ASN A 54 15.69 17.27 -6.36
N GLY A 55 15.00 18.40 -6.57
CA GLY A 55 15.32 19.68 -5.97
C GLY A 55 14.12 20.65 -5.98
N PRO A 56 14.17 21.72 -5.17
CA PRO A 56 13.17 22.78 -5.23
C PRO A 56 13.22 23.49 -6.58
N GLY A 57 12.08 23.98 -7.07
CA GLY A 57 11.99 24.73 -8.32
C GLY A 57 11.75 23.90 -9.58
N GLU A 58 11.70 22.56 -9.49
CA GLU A 58 11.34 21.71 -10.63
C GLU A 58 9.87 21.90 -11.02
N THR A 59 9.59 22.01 -12.31
CA THR A 59 8.22 22.15 -12.82
C THR A 59 7.58 20.79 -13.04
N LEU A 60 6.53 20.50 -12.27
CA LEU A 60 5.64 19.36 -12.41
C LEU A 60 4.59 19.64 -13.47
N HIS A 61 4.26 18.61 -14.24
CA HIS A 61 3.05 18.53 -15.07
C HIS A 61 2.28 17.26 -14.71
N PHE A 62 1.01 17.21 -15.09
CA PHE A 62 0.09 16.18 -14.60
C PHE A 62 -0.57 15.43 -15.76
N LYS A 63 -0.83 14.14 -15.55
CA LYS A 63 -1.64 13.31 -16.44
C LYS A 63 -2.74 12.66 -15.62
N PHE A 64 -3.91 12.49 -16.21
CA PHE A 64 -5.03 11.77 -15.60
C PHE A 64 -5.43 10.59 -16.46
N GLN A 65 -5.53 9.41 -15.85
CA GLN A 65 -6.09 8.24 -16.50
C GLN A 65 -7.56 8.10 -16.09
N THR A 66 -8.48 8.18 -17.06
CA THR A 66 -9.91 7.92 -16.86
C THR A 66 -10.18 6.43 -16.63
N SER A 67 -11.36 6.07 -16.11
CA SER A 67 -11.71 4.67 -15.80
C SER A 67 -11.78 3.76 -17.02
N ASP A 68 -11.96 4.30 -18.22
CA ASP A 68 -11.86 3.59 -19.50
C ASP A 68 -10.41 3.31 -19.95
N GLY A 69 -9.42 3.77 -19.17
CA GLY A 69 -8.00 3.60 -19.44
C GLY A 69 -7.37 4.71 -20.28
N THR A 70 -8.14 5.69 -20.77
CA THR A 70 -7.60 6.81 -21.56
C THR A 70 -6.74 7.72 -20.70
N VAL A 71 -5.55 8.09 -21.19
CA VAL A 71 -4.65 9.02 -20.51
C VAL A 71 -4.79 10.40 -21.14
N VAL A 72 -5.06 11.40 -20.31
CA VAL A 72 -5.24 12.80 -20.69
C VAL A 72 -4.15 13.65 -20.03
N ASP A 73 -3.38 14.38 -20.82
CA ASP A 73 -2.48 15.42 -20.32
C ASP A 73 -3.28 16.59 -19.78
N LEU A 74 -2.94 17.02 -18.56
CA LEU A 74 -3.57 18.14 -17.88
C LEU A 74 -2.77 19.42 -18.14
N GLN A 75 -3.46 20.55 -18.16
CA GLN A 75 -2.92 21.82 -18.64
C GLN A 75 -2.04 22.53 -17.61
N GLU A 76 -2.36 22.37 -16.33
CA GLU A 76 -1.71 23.09 -15.25
C GLU A 76 -0.31 22.54 -14.97
N ARG A 77 0.54 23.46 -14.50
CA ARG A 77 1.91 23.18 -14.08
C ARG A 77 2.05 23.63 -12.64
N LEU A 78 2.87 22.90 -11.88
CA LEU A 78 3.18 23.26 -10.50
C LEU A 78 4.69 23.33 -10.31
N THR A 79 5.20 24.43 -9.76
CA THR A 79 6.61 24.50 -9.33
C THR A 79 6.75 23.81 -7.98
N PHE A 80 7.64 22.84 -7.87
CA PHE A 80 7.81 22.08 -6.64
C PHE A 80 8.50 22.89 -5.55
N GLU A 81 7.88 22.91 -4.36
CA GLU A 81 8.45 23.44 -3.13
C GLU A 81 8.57 22.33 -2.07
N ILE A 82 9.71 22.31 -1.36
CA ILE A 82 9.94 21.36 -0.28
C ILE A 82 8.93 21.64 0.84
N ASN A 83 8.22 20.60 1.28
CA ASN A 83 7.10 20.70 2.23
C ASN A 83 5.93 21.58 1.76
N GLY A 84 5.89 21.94 0.47
CA GLY A 84 4.80 22.72 -0.11
C GLY A 84 3.46 22.00 -0.03
N VAL A 85 2.40 22.78 0.20
CA VAL A 85 1.01 22.31 0.22
C VAL A 85 0.25 23.09 -0.84
N GLU A 86 -0.38 22.37 -1.77
CA GLU A 86 -1.10 22.96 -2.89
C GLU A 86 -2.57 22.56 -2.87
N GLY A 87 -3.43 23.57 -2.90
CA GLY A 87 -4.85 23.38 -2.66
C GLY A 87 -5.16 22.91 -1.23
N SER A 88 -6.44 22.89 -0.93
CA SER A 88 -6.99 22.48 0.35
C SER A 88 -8.41 21.97 0.14
N MET A 89 -9.01 21.35 1.15
CA MET A 89 -10.41 20.92 1.07
C MET A 89 -11.39 22.05 0.67
N PRO A 90 -11.32 23.28 1.23
CA PRO A 90 -12.22 24.36 0.82
C PRO A 90 -11.81 25.06 -0.49
N SER A 91 -10.57 24.89 -0.95
CA SER A 91 -10.03 25.53 -2.16
C SER A 91 -9.02 24.58 -2.84
N PRO A 92 -9.50 23.56 -3.58
CA PRO A 92 -8.64 22.57 -4.19
C PRO A 92 -7.86 23.15 -5.36
N PHE A 93 -6.74 22.51 -5.69
CA PHE A 93 -5.98 22.79 -6.89
C PHE A 93 -6.72 22.26 -8.11
N MET A 94 -7.19 23.15 -8.98
CA MET A 94 -7.99 22.77 -10.14
C MET A 94 -7.08 22.31 -11.28
N LEU A 95 -7.31 21.09 -11.76
CA LEU A 95 -6.60 20.51 -12.89
C LEU A 95 -7.58 20.30 -14.06
N SER A 96 -7.20 20.70 -15.27
CA SER A 96 -8.05 20.68 -16.45
C SER A 96 -7.41 19.96 -17.64
N GLY A 97 -8.16 19.08 -18.29
CA GLY A 97 -7.75 18.37 -19.51
C GLY A 97 -8.76 18.55 -20.63
N ASN A 98 -8.29 18.53 -21.88
CA ASN A 98 -9.15 18.48 -23.06
C ASN A 98 -9.35 17.02 -23.48
N TYR A 99 -10.59 16.58 -23.64
CA TYR A 99 -10.91 15.22 -24.10
C TYR A 99 -11.86 15.26 -25.30
N SER A 100 -11.60 14.37 -26.25
CA SER A 100 -12.49 14.07 -27.37
C SER A 100 -12.88 12.60 -27.26
N PRO A 101 -14.15 12.28 -26.93
CA PRO A 101 -14.57 10.89 -26.74
C PRO A 101 -14.55 10.10 -28.06
N PRO A 102 -14.13 8.83 -28.04
CA PRO A 102 -14.46 7.89 -29.12
C PRO A 102 -15.97 7.54 -29.10
N PRO A 103 -16.57 7.13 -30.23
CA PRO A 103 -18.01 6.91 -30.31
C PRO A 103 -18.45 5.69 -29.49
N SER A 104 -19.55 5.83 -28.75
CA SER A 104 -20.11 4.81 -27.86
C SER A 104 -20.80 3.66 -28.62
N THR A 105 -20.53 2.41 -28.23
CA THR A 105 -21.24 1.21 -28.73
C THR A 105 -22.40 0.79 -27.80
N PRO A 106 -23.45 0.12 -28.31
CA PRO A 106 -24.66 -0.18 -27.53
C PRO A 106 -24.46 -1.33 -26.51
N PRO A 107 -25.28 -1.40 -25.45
CA PRO A 107 -25.15 -2.41 -24.39
C PRO A 107 -25.71 -3.78 -24.83
N PRO A 108 -25.19 -4.90 -24.28
CA PRO A 108 -25.65 -6.25 -24.62
C PRO A 108 -26.95 -6.62 -23.88
N PRO A 109 -27.70 -7.62 -24.38
CA PRO A 109 -28.97 -8.03 -23.76
C PRO A 109 -28.76 -8.91 -22.51
N ALA A 110 -29.76 -8.90 -21.62
CA ALA A 110 -29.73 -9.54 -20.30
C ALA A 110 -29.67 -11.09 -20.35
N PRO A 111 -29.02 -11.76 -19.38
CA PRO A 111 -28.90 -13.22 -19.35
C PRO A 111 -30.11 -13.93 -18.70
N SER A 112 -30.34 -15.18 -19.13
CA SER A 112 -31.38 -16.10 -18.62
C SER A 112 -30.97 -16.78 -17.28
N PRO A 113 -31.92 -17.37 -16.52
CA PRO A 113 -31.63 -17.99 -15.22
C PRO A 113 -30.74 -19.25 -15.34
N GLY A 114 -29.70 -19.32 -14.52
CA GLY A 114 -28.78 -20.47 -14.43
C GLY A 114 -29.34 -21.67 -13.64
N PRO A 115 -28.75 -22.87 -13.80
CA PRO A 115 -29.15 -24.10 -13.09
C PRO A 115 -28.82 -24.05 -11.58
N PRO A 116 -29.30 -25.01 -10.75
CA PRO A 116 -29.17 -24.95 -9.30
C PRO A 116 -27.71 -24.92 -8.86
N ALA A 117 -27.43 -24.17 -7.80
CA ALA A 117 -26.10 -23.99 -7.25
C ALA A 117 -25.42 -25.32 -6.89
N SER A 118 -24.20 -25.52 -7.39
CA SER A 118 -23.28 -26.53 -6.90
C SER A 118 -22.97 -26.29 -5.41
N PRO A 119 -22.66 -27.35 -4.63
CA PRO A 119 -22.24 -27.17 -3.25
C PRO A 119 -20.98 -26.28 -3.17
N PRO A 120 -20.82 -25.48 -2.10
CA PRO A 120 -19.67 -24.62 -1.95
C PRO A 120 -18.38 -25.44 -1.94
N PRO A 121 -17.28 -24.94 -2.53
CA PRO A 121 -15.98 -25.60 -2.44
C PRO A 121 -15.59 -25.74 -0.97
N ILE A 122 -15.03 -26.89 -0.62
CA ILE A 122 -14.35 -27.13 0.65
C ILE A 122 -13.33 -26.01 0.89
N SER A 123 -13.60 -25.16 1.88
CA SER A 123 -12.66 -24.12 2.32
C SER A 123 -11.35 -24.79 2.78
N PRO A 124 -10.17 -24.33 2.34
CA PRO A 124 -8.92 -24.80 2.92
C PRO A 124 -8.93 -24.49 4.43
N SER A 125 -8.36 -25.38 5.24
CA SER A 125 -8.30 -25.21 6.69
C SER A 125 -7.65 -23.86 7.03
N ALA A 126 -8.42 -22.94 7.59
CA ALA A 126 -7.90 -21.66 8.07
C ALA A 126 -6.84 -21.88 9.15
N VAL A 127 -5.83 -21.02 9.18
CA VAL A 127 -4.75 -21.03 10.17
C VAL A 127 -4.69 -19.68 10.88
N ASP A 128 -4.30 -19.71 12.15
CA ASP A 128 -4.21 -18.52 12.99
C ASP A 128 -2.82 -17.88 12.87
N LEU A 129 -2.80 -16.57 12.67
CA LEU A 129 -1.62 -15.74 12.84
C LEU A 129 -1.74 -14.96 14.15
N SER A 130 -0.75 -15.11 15.03
CA SER A 130 -0.61 -14.32 16.25
C SER A 130 0.66 -13.49 16.22
N ILE A 131 0.55 -12.19 16.53
CA ILE A 131 1.65 -11.22 16.50
C ILE A 131 1.68 -10.47 17.83
N SER A 132 2.83 -10.48 18.48
CA SER A 132 3.11 -9.64 19.65
C SER A 132 3.65 -8.28 19.20
N LEU A 133 3.04 -7.19 19.70
CA LEU A 133 3.44 -5.81 19.44
C LEU A 133 4.05 -5.21 20.71
N ASN A 134 5.21 -4.59 20.55
CA ASN A 134 5.92 -3.90 21.63
C ASN A 134 5.40 -2.48 21.79
N THR A 135 5.65 -1.86 22.94
CA THR A 135 5.58 -0.39 23.02
C THR A 135 6.62 0.21 22.08
N GLY A 136 6.24 1.22 21.31
CA GLY A 136 7.06 1.75 20.22
C GLY A 136 6.81 1.01 18.91
N TRP A 137 7.84 0.88 18.07
CA TRP A 137 7.73 0.27 16.76
C TRP A 137 8.00 -1.24 16.80
N THR A 138 7.11 -2.03 16.20
CA THR A 138 7.32 -3.44 15.87
C THR A 138 7.28 -3.63 14.36
N TRP A 139 8.22 -4.39 13.80
CA TRP A 139 8.21 -4.78 12.38
C TRP A 139 7.50 -6.12 12.26
N VAL A 140 6.39 -6.14 11.53
CA VAL A 140 5.50 -7.29 11.42
C VAL A 140 5.25 -7.63 9.97
N SER A 141 4.95 -8.88 9.69
CA SER A 141 4.47 -9.30 8.38
C SER A 141 3.32 -10.29 8.53
N LEU A 142 2.54 -10.43 7.47
CA LEU A 142 1.39 -11.33 7.44
C LEU A 142 1.75 -12.55 6.61
N ASN A 143 1.37 -13.72 7.11
CA ASN A 143 1.52 -15.01 6.43
C ASN A 143 0.16 -15.70 6.19
N VAL A 144 -0.95 -15.00 6.46
CA VAL A 144 -2.31 -15.47 6.21
C VAL A 144 -3.11 -14.39 5.49
N ILE A 145 -4.03 -14.83 4.63
CA ILE A 145 -4.96 -13.99 3.88
C ILE A 145 -6.34 -14.17 4.54
N ALA A 146 -6.76 -13.16 5.30
CA ALA A 146 -8.10 -13.13 5.88
C ALA A 146 -9.15 -12.82 4.79
N ALA A 147 -10.42 -13.14 5.08
CA ALA A 147 -11.53 -12.81 4.17
C ALA A 147 -11.69 -11.28 3.94
N ASP A 148 -11.32 -10.49 4.95
CA ASP A 148 -11.29 -9.03 4.90
C ASP A 148 -9.89 -8.56 5.33
N MET A 149 -9.14 -8.03 4.36
CA MET A 149 -7.77 -7.54 4.55
C MET A 149 -7.72 -6.03 4.86
N SER A 150 -8.86 -5.39 5.11
CA SER A 150 -8.89 -4.01 5.60
C SER A 150 -8.20 -3.92 6.96
N LEU A 151 -7.53 -2.79 7.22
CA LEU A 151 -6.87 -2.59 8.51
C LEU A 151 -7.85 -2.62 9.68
N ALA A 152 -9.09 -2.17 9.45
CA ALA A 152 -10.14 -2.20 10.47
C ALA A 152 -10.49 -3.64 10.88
N ALA A 153 -10.65 -4.54 9.90
CA ALA A 153 -10.95 -5.95 10.17
C ALA A 153 -9.75 -6.68 10.77
N LEU A 154 -8.56 -6.50 10.18
CA LEU A 154 -7.35 -7.20 10.62
C LEU A 154 -6.94 -6.84 12.04
N PHE A 155 -7.17 -5.60 12.48
CA PHE A 155 -6.81 -5.16 13.82
C PHE A 155 -7.99 -5.12 14.80
N ALA A 156 -9.15 -5.67 14.44
CA ALA A 156 -10.31 -5.72 15.32
C ALA A 156 -10.06 -6.50 16.62
N THR A 157 -9.17 -7.48 16.60
CA THR A 157 -8.80 -8.32 17.75
C THR A 157 -7.62 -7.77 18.56
N LEU A 158 -7.06 -6.63 18.13
CA LEU A 158 -5.91 -6.03 18.80
C LEU A 158 -6.25 -5.67 20.25
N ASN A 159 -5.44 -6.18 21.19
CA ASN A 159 -5.60 -5.90 22.61
C ASN A 159 -4.27 -5.43 23.24
N PRO A 160 -4.21 -4.22 23.83
CA PRO A 160 -5.23 -3.18 23.85
C PRO A 160 -5.43 -2.55 22.45
N PRO A 161 -6.64 -2.04 22.15
CA PRO A 161 -6.94 -1.45 20.84
C PRO A 161 -6.04 -0.24 20.55
N PHE A 162 -6.06 0.23 19.30
CA PHE A 162 -5.35 1.45 18.93
C PHE A 162 -5.83 2.66 19.74
N THR A 163 -4.88 3.50 20.11
CA THR A 163 -5.12 4.81 20.73
C THR A 163 -4.58 5.90 19.84
N ASP A 164 -4.85 7.16 20.18
CA ASP A 164 -4.22 8.29 19.52
C ASP A 164 -2.68 8.12 19.49
N ASP A 165 -2.05 8.59 18.42
CA ASP A 165 -0.61 8.50 18.14
C ASP A 165 -0.04 7.10 17.85
N ASP A 166 -0.91 6.11 17.61
CA ASP A 166 -0.54 4.85 17.01
C ASP A 166 -0.51 4.93 15.47
N TYR A 167 0.44 4.23 14.85
CA TYR A 167 0.69 4.32 13.40
C TYR A 167 0.91 2.93 12.81
N ILE A 168 0.50 2.77 11.55
CA ILE A 168 0.92 1.64 10.72
C ILE A 168 1.61 2.21 9.49
N LYS A 169 2.80 1.70 9.16
CA LYS A 169 3.58 2.14 7.99
C LYS A 169 3.99 0.94 7.16
N SER A 170 3.69 0.95 5.88
CA SER A 170 4.38 0.11 4.90
C SER A 170 5.67 0.81 4.45
N GLN A 171 6.30 0.31 3.39
CA GLN A 171 7.43 0.99 2.75
C GLN A 171 7.02 2.31 2.07
N PHE A 172 5.77 2.39 1.56
CA PHE A 172 5.32 3.48 0.69
C PHE A 172 4.13 4.27 1.24
N THR A 173 3.35 3.67 2.14
CA THR A 173 2.10 4.22 2.65
C THR A 173 2.08 4.16 4.17
N PHE A 174 1.19 4.94 4.78
CA PHE A 174 0.99 4.92 6.21
C PHE A 174 -0.45 5.24 6.57
N THR A 175 -0.82 4.90 7.80
CA THR A 175 -2.02 5.40 8.45
C THR A 175 -1.75 5.69 9.91
N GLN A 176 -2.51 6.62 10.46
CA GLN A 176 -2.52 6.98 11.87
C GLN A 176 -3.92 6.74 12.43
N TYR A 177 -3.99 6.25 13.66
CA TYR A 177 -5.26 6.07 14.35
C TYR A 177 -5.64 7.31 15.15
N TYR A 178 -6.92 7.69 15.07
CA TYR A 178 -7.55 8.75 15.85
C TYR A 178 -8.77 8.20 16.58
N SER A 179 -8.81 8.35 17.90
CA SER A 179 -9.87 7.88 18.78
C SER A 179 -11.23 8.45 18.37
N GLY A 180 -12.22 7.58 18.23
CA GLY A 180 -13.57 7.94 17.79
C GLY A 180 -13.75 8.17 16.28
N PHE A 181 -12.66 8.19 15.51
CA PHE A 181 -12.68 8.48 14.07
C PHE A 181 -12.05 7.38 13.20
N GLY A 182 -11.14 6.57 13.76
CA GLY A 182 -10.52 5.43 13.07
C GLY A 182 -9.20 5.77 12.39
N PHE A 183 -8.86 5.03 11.33
CA PHE A 183 -7.60 5.16 10.60
C PHE A 183 -7.65 6.25 9.53
N TYR A 184 -6.62 7.09 9.50
CA TYR A 184 -6.43 8.15 8.51
C TYR A 184 -5.05 8.06 7.88
N GLY A 185 -5.02 7.92 6.56
CA GLY A 185 -3.81 7.88 5.77
C GLY A 185 -4.02 7.13 4.47
N THR A 186 -2.91 6.84 3.78
CA THR A 186 -2.91 6.17 2.48
C THR A 186 -2.86 4.65 2.57
N LEU A 187 -2.59 4.10 3.76
CA LEU A 187 -2.69 2.66 4.01
C LEU A 187 -4.07 2.34 4.59
N THR A 188 -4.94 1.72 3.80
CA THR A 188 -6.31 1.33 4.21
C THR A 188 -6.47 -0.19 4.32
N GLU A 189 -5.63 -0.95 3.64
CA GLU A 189 -5.65 -2.42 3.60
C GLU A 189 -4.23 -2.97 3.79
N ALA A 190 -4.13 -4.15 4.38
CA ALA A 190 -2.87 -4.90 4.42
C ALA A 190 -2.82 -5.93 3.29
N SER A 191 -1.62 -6.41 2.98
CA SER A 191 -1.36 -7.46 2.00
C SER A 191 -0.42 -8.48 2.62
N ALA A 192 -0.76 -9.76 2.43
CA ALA A 192 0.08 -10.90 2.80
C ALA A 192 0.71 -11.58 1.56
N ASN A 193 0.25 -11.21 0.36
CA ASN A 193 0.64 -11.81 -0.92
C ASN A 193 1.65 -10.95 -1.71
N THR A 194 2.28 -9.97 -1.06
CA THR A 194 3.31 -9.11 -1.66
C THR A 194 4.55 -9.06 -0.76
N MET A 195 5.69 -8.62 -1.32
CA MET A 195 6.91 -8.33 -0.55
C MET A 195 6.73 -7.06 0.29
N THR A 196 5.88 -7.15 1.31
CA THR A 196 5.60 -6.03 2.21
C THR A 196 5.72 -6.50 3.65
N MET A 197 6.26 -5.62 4.49
CA MET A 197 6.11 -5.71 5.93
C MET A 197 5.55 -4.39 6.44
N TYR A 198 5.01 -4.41 7.64
CA TYR A 198 4.44 -3.24 8.29
C TYR A 198 5.25 -2.91 9.52
N LYS A 199 5.48 -1.62 9.75
CA LYS A 199 5.91 -1.12 11.05
C LYS A 199 4.66 -0.64 11.77
N VAL A 200 4.32 -1.30 12.87
CA VAL A 200 3.19 -0.91 13.72
C VAL A 200 3.78 -0.20 14.94
N LYS A 201 3.34 1.03 15.20
CA LYS A 201 3.66 1.77 16.42
C LYS A 201 2.51 1.63 17.40
N LYS A 202 2.83 1.21 18.62
CA LYS A 202 1.90 1.14 19.74
C LYS A 202 2.37 2.00 20.91
N ALA A 203 1.45 2.76 21.52
CA ALA A 203 1.67 3.46 22.78
C ALA A 203 1.80 2.48 23.96
N THR A 204 1.02 1.39 23.91
CA THR A 204 1.04 0.30 24.89
C THR A 204 1.19 -1.03 24.16
N ALA A 205 2.14 -1.85 24.60
CA ALA A 205 2.34 -3.21 24.07
C ALA A 205 1.03 -4.00 24.05
N GLY A 206 0.89 -4.87 23.06
CA GLY A 206 -0.34 -5.61 22.82
C GLY A 206 -0.15 -6.82 21.95
N SER A 207 -1.23 -7.54 21.70
CA SER A 207 -1.23 -8.73 20.84
C SER A 207 -2.35 -8.65 19.83
N LEU A 208 -2.08 -9.13 18.63
CA LEU A 208 -3.03 -9.26 17.54
C LEU A 208 -3.15 -10.72 17.13
N THR A 209 -4.38 -11.21 16.92
CA THR A 209 -4.62 -12.57 16.41
C THR A 209 -5.76 -12.58 15.41
N PHE A 210 -5.56 -13.18 14.23
CA PHE A 210 -6.62 -13.40 13.26
C PHE A 210 -6.35 -14.64 12.40
N SER A 211 -7.40 -15.20 11.80
CA SER A 211 -7.33 -16.42 11.01
C SER A 211 -7.51 -16.13 9.52
N GLY A 212 -6.88 -16.94 8.68
CA GLY A 212 -7.03 -16.82 7.22
C GLY A 212 -6.50 -18.02 6.48
N GLU A 213 -6.54 -17.94 5.15
CA GLU A 213 -5.88 -18.93 4.30
C GLU A 213 -4.36 -18.70 4.33
N PRO A 214 -3.52 -19.75 4.44
CA PRO A 214 -2.08 -19.58 4.43
C PRO A 214 -1.63 -18.98 3.08
N VAL A 215 -0.66 -18.07 3.11
CA VAL A 215 -0.05 -17.51 1.90
C VAL A 215 0.54 -18.62 1.05
N ALA A 216 0.17 -18.65 -0.24
CA ALA A 216 0.70 -19.60 -1.19
C ALA A 216 2.19 -19.34 -1.51
N LEU A 217 2.98 -20.40 -1.60
CA LEU A 217 4.40 -20.36 -1.94
C LEU A 217 4.66 -21.01 -3.31
N PRO A 218 5.69 -20.56 -4.06
CA PRO A 218 6.64 -19.52 -3.71
C PRO A 218 6.05 -18.10 -3.84
N LEU A 219 6.45 -17.20 -2.95
CA LEU A 219 6.08 -15.79 -3.06
C LEU A 219 7.03 -15.11 -4.06
N ALA A 220 6.48 -14.52 -5.12
CA ALA A 220 7.29 -13.81 -6.10
C ALA A 220 7.92 -12.55 -5.47
N ALA A 221 9.24 -12.42 -5.59
CA ALA A 221 9.99 -11.31 -5.06
C ALA A 221 10.56 -10.43 -6.17
N SER A 222 10.43 -9.10 -6.02
CA SER A 222 11.17 -8.12 -6.82
C SER A 222 11.81 -7.14 -5.86
N LEU A 223 13.14 -7.13 -5.80
CA LEU A 223 13.90 -6.21 -4.97
C LEU A 223 14.35 -5.00 -5.79
N THR A 224 14.43 -3.86 -5.13
CA THR A 224 14.97 -2.61 -5.67
C THR A 224 16.30 -2.27 -4.98
N PRO A 225 17.19 -1.49 -5.61
CA PRO A 225 18.41 -1.04 -4.94
C PRO A 225 18.10 -0.29 -3.64
N GLY A 226 18.75 -0.68 -2.55
CA GLY A 226 18.51 -0.16 -1.20
C GLY A 226 17.67 -1.10 -0.34
N TRP A 227 17.16 -0.59 0.79
CA TRP A 227 16.42 -1.41 1.75
C TRP A 227 15.02 -1.75 1.26
N ASN A 228 14.76 -3.03 1.04
CA ASN A 228 13.46 -3.61 0.75
C ASN A 228 12.82 -4.13 2.03
N TYR A 229 11.49 -4.15 2.04
CA TYR A 229 10.70 -4.67 3.15
C TYR A 229 10.39 -6.14 2.86
N ILE A 230 10.83 -7.04 3.74
CA ILE A 230 10.77 -8.48 3.50
C ILE A 230 9.80 -9.12 4.52
N PRO A 231 8.73 -9.79 4.07
CA PRO A 231 7.85 -10.55 4.94
C PRO A 231 8.42 -11.93 5.29
N CYS A 232 7.82 -12.58 6.30
CA CYS A 232 7.88 -14.02 6.48
C CYS A 232 6.56 -14.64 6.00
N PRO A 233 6.50 -15.25 4.80
CA PRO A 233 5.28 -15.88 4.28
C PRO A 233 5.04 -17.30 4.83
N TYR A 234 5.97 -17.83 5.63
CA TYR A 234 5.93 -19.22 6.12
C TYR A 234 5.02 -19.36 7.35
N GLN A 235 4.44 -20.55 7.54
CA GLN A 235 3.62 -20.88 8.71
C GLN A 235 4.46 -21.29 9.93
N SER A 236 5.75 -21.52 9.75
CA SER A 236 6.70 -21.88 10.80
C SER A 236 8.04 -21.18 10.55
N ALA A 237 8.85 -21.06 11.61
CA ALA A 237 10.17 -20.47 11.50
C ALA A 237 11.00 -21.20 10.43
N THR A 238 11.52 -20.45 9.47
CA THR A 238 12.20 -20.96 8.28
C THR A 238 13.58 -20.36 8.18
N SER A 239 14.62 -21.19 8.07
CA SER A 239 16.00 -20.71 8.02
C SER A 239 16.25 -19.82 6.80
N LEU A 240 17.17 -18.86 6.90
CA LEU A 240 17.49 -17.96 5.77
C LEU A 240 17.98 -18.74 4.53
N GLY A 241 18.71 -19.84 4.73
CA GLY A 241 19.16 -20.69 3.63
C GLY A 241 18.02 -21.37 2.86
N VAL A 242 16.94 -21.75 3.55
CA VAL A 242 15.74 -22.29 2.90
C VAL A 242 14.92 -21.15 2.29
N ALA A 243 14.73 -20.06 3.03
CA ALA A 243 13.89 -18.93 2.60
C ALA A 243 14.39 -18.27 1.30
N PHE A 244 15.72 -18.17 1.16
CA PHE A 244 16.37 -17.56 0.00
C PHE A 244 17.13 -18.57 -0.87
N GLY A 245 16.90 -19.87 -0.70
CA GLY A 245 17.68 -20.92 -1.37
C GLY A 245 17.58 -20.92 -2.90
N SER A 246 16.49 -20.37 -3.45
CA SER A 246 16.27 -20.18 -4.89
C SER A 246 16.44 -18.73 -5.35
N ALA A 247 16.90 -17.84 -4.47
CA ALA A 247 17.05 -16.42 -4.80
C ALA A 247 18.23 -16.20 -5.74
N THR A 248 17.93 -15.72 -6.95
CA THR A 248 18.95 -15.37 -7.96
C THR A 248 19.46 -13.94 -7.82
N PHE A 249 18.87 -13.16 -6.92
CA PHE A 249 19.20 -11.75 -6.67
C PHE A 249 20.27 -11.56 -5.58
N LEU A 250 20.69 -12.64 -4.89
CA LEU A 250 21.65 -12.55 -3.79
C LEU A 250 23.07 -12.29 -4.30
N SER A 251 23.75 -11.37 -3.64
CA SER A 251 25.16 -11.05 -3.86
C SER A 251 25.94 -11.04 -2.55
N THR A 252 27.24 -11.32 -2.61
CA THR A 252 28.10 -11.26 -1.42
C THR A 252 28.00 -9.87 -0.78
N SER A 253 27.80 -9.84 0.54
CA SER A 253 27.56 -8.66 1.39
C SER A 253 26.11 -8.19 1.50
N ASP A 254 25.16 -8.82 0.81
CA ASP A 254 23.74 -8.57 1.04
C ASP A 254 23.40 -8.83 2.51
N THR A 255 22.67 -7.91 3.14
CA THR A 255 22.40 -7.96 4.57
C THR A 255 20.91 -7.95 4.84
N ILE A 256 20.43 -8.93 5.60
CA ILE A 256 19.06 -8.96 6.12
C ILE A 256 19.05 -8.62 7.60
N LYS A 257 18.08 -7.83 8.05
CA LYS A 257 17.94 -7.34 9.42
C LYS A 257 16.54 -7.60 9.96
N SER A 258 16.48 -8.08 11.20
CA SER A 258 15.31 -7.93 12.07
C SER A 258 15.46 -6.63 12.89
N GLN A 259 14.59 -6.42 13.88
CA GLN A 259 14.76 -5.30 14.81
C GLN A 259 15.88 -5.50 15.82
N MET A 260 16.32 -6.76 16.03
CA MET A 260 17.30 -7.12 17.07
C MET A 260 18.60 -7.67 16.47
N ASP A 261 18.50 -8.37 15.34
CA ASP A 261 19.59 -9.16 14.77
C ASP A 261 19.76 -8.86 13.28
N PHE A 262 20.88 -9.32 12.74
CA PHE A 262 21.15 -9.27 11.31
C PHE A 262 21.92 -10.51 10.86
N ALA A 263 21.92 -10.74 9.55
CA ALA A 263 22.79 -11.68 8.89
C ALA A 263 23.24 -11.12 7.55
N THR A 264 24.44 -11.50 7.13
CA THR A 264 25.05 -11.13 5.86
C THR A 264 25.28 -12.38 5.03
N TYR A 265 24.95 -12.30 3.75
CA TYR A 265 25.14 -13.37 2.79
C TYR A 265 26.56 -13.34 2.22
N TYR A 266 27.19 -14.51 2.15
CA TYR A 266 28.47 -14.73 1.48
C TYR A 266 28.30 -15.81 0.43
N GLU A 267 28.61 -15.49 -0.82
CA GLU A 267 28.46 -16.42 -1.95
C GLU A 267 29.23 -17.72 -1.67
N ASN A 268 28.62 -18.87 -1.97
CA ASN A 268 29.11 -20.23 -1.69
C ASN A 268 29.18 -20.64 -0.22
N PHE A 269 29.02 -19.72 0.74
CA PHE A 269 29.05 -20.03 2.18
C PHE A 269 27.69 -19.85 2.87
N GLY A 270 26.78 -19.06 2.32
CA GLY A 270 25.45 -18.82 2.86
C GLY A 270 25.39 -17.63 3.82
N TRP A 271 24.42 -17.66 4.75
CA TRP A 271 24.13 -16.56 5.67
C TRP A 271 24.92 -16.66 6.99
N PHE A 272 25.51 -15.55 7.43
CA PHE A 272 26.26 -15.44 8.68
C PHE A 272 25.74 -14.29 9.53
N GLY A 273 25.50 -14.55 10.82
CA GLY A 273 25.03 -13.55 11.77
C GLY A 273 24.18 -14.17 12.87
N GLN A 274 23.57 -13.31 13.69
CA GLN A 274 22.68 -13.75 14.77
C GLN A 274 21.27 -14.07 14.25
N LEU A 275 20.87 -13.50 13.11
CA LEU A 275 19.60 -13.79 12.48
C LEU A 275 19.69 -15.09 11.66
N GLY A 276 19.18 -16.19 12.18
CA GLY A 276 19.24 -17.51 11.52
C GLY A 276 18.01 -17.88 10.69
N SER A 277 16.86 -17.25 10.93
CA SER A 277 15.57 -17.63 10.35
C SER A 277 14.61 -16.45 10.23
N LEU A 278 13.66 -16.57 9.29
CA LEU A 278 12.44 -15.78 9.24
C LEU A 278 11.39 -16.44 10.15
N THR A 279 10.79 -15.66 11.04
CA THR A 279 9.80 -16.10 12.03
C THR A 279 8.42 -15.55 11.61
N PRO A 280 7.35 -16.37 11.63
CA PRO A 280 6.00 -15.91 11.33
C PRO A 280 5.61 -14.70 12.19
N GLY A 281 4.95 -13.72 11.57
CA GLY A 281 4.53 -12.49 12.25
C GLY A 281 5.59 -11.39 12.35
N GLU A 282 6.88 -11.69 12.09
CA GLU A 282 7.96 -10.70 12.09
C GLU A 282 8.21 -10.11 10.69
N GLY A 283 8.70 -8.87 10.64
CA GLY A 283 9.13 -8.20 9.42
C GLY A 283 10.63 -7.95 9.38
N TYR A 284 11.21 -7.96 8.17
CA TYR A 284 12.64 -7.81 7.95
C TYR A 284 12.96 -6.71 6.93
N LYS A 285 14.22 -6.31 6.87
CA LYS A 285 14.75 -5.45 5.81
C LYS A 285 15.95 -6.08 5.15
N MET A 286 16.03 -5.96 3.83
CA MET A 286 17.13 -6.47 3.02
C MET A 286 17.50 -5.48 1.92
#